data_AF-A0A7W0TCX8-F1
#
_entry.id   AF-A0A7W0TCX8-F1
#
_cell.length_a   1.000
_cell.length_b   1.000
_cell.length_c   1.000
_cell.angle_alpha   90.00
_cell.angle_beta   90.00
_cell.angle_gamma   90.00
#
_symmetry.space_group_name_H-M   'P 1'
#
loop_
_entity.id
_entity.type
_entity.pdbx_description
1 polymer ?
#
loop_
_entity_poly.entity_id
_entity_poly.type
_entity_poly.pdbx_seq_one_letter_code
_entity_poly.pdbx_strand_id
1 'polypeptide(L)'
;MGIGRAEHRGETLAGGEALARAGIAPLQLGAKDGLALISANAVSIGHGALVVDHAARVAEVADVTAALSMEATGSNLSIIQPAVAEAKPFPGQIAAASHLRDIFSGSYLLGPDAARSVQDALSFRVVPQAHGALREFIAFCHRAVEIELNSASDNPLVSPEERAVFSNGNFQAVVLAVAFDAVRVAIAHVGQLSERRLSHLWEAIFAQMAAAELLSTNEPPPLFGLQLRYPAAAAFSELKQLAAPATLDTPPLDMSVEDHGTAAPLSVRKTEQALELLEDLLAVERMLAHDLLSLLPSSPALGEGT
;
A
#
# COMPACT_ATOMS: atom_id res chain seq x y z
N MET A 1 -25.68 -22.16 -15.52
CA MET A 1 -25.07 -22.64 -16.77
C MET A 1 -24.18 -23.88 -16.60
N GLY A 2 -23.30 -23.98 -15.59
CA GLY A 2 -22.46 -25.18 -15.43
C GLY A 2 -21.31 -25.31 -16.44
N ILE A 3 -20.94 -24.19 -17.08
CA ILE A 3 -19.82 -24.08 -18.02
C ILE A 3 -18.59 -23.60 -17.25
N GLY A 4 -17.38 -23.82 -17.79
CA GLY A 4 -16.12 -23.34 -17.21
C GLY A 4 -15.56 -24.24 -16.12
N ARG A 5 -14.77 -23.65 -15.22
CA ARG A 5 -14.13 -24.34 -14.10
C ARG A 5 -14.41 -23.59 -12.81
N ALA A 6 -14.52 -24.31 -11.70
CA ALA A 6 -14.71 -23.73 -10.37
C ALA A 6 -13.97 -24.57 -9.32
N GLU A 7 -13.51 -23.93 -8.26
CA GLU A 7 -12.99 -24.62 -7.09
C GLU A 7 -14.14 -24.99 -6.14
N HIS A 8 -14.19 -26.24 -5.68
CA HIS A 8 -15.10 -26.68 -4.63
C HIS A 8 -14.33 -27.49 -3.57
N ARG A 9 -14.25 -26.96 -2.35
CA ARG A 9 -13.53 -27.58 -1.22
C ARG A 9 -12.07 -27.94 -1.55
N GLY A 10 -11.35 -27.03 -2.20
CA GLY A 10 -9.92 -27.20 -2.55
C GLY A 10 -9.65 -27.97 -3.84
N GLU A 11 -10.67 -28.45 -4.57
CA GLU A 11 -10.51 -29.16 -5.85
C GLU A 11 -11.05 -28.33 -7.01
N THR A 12 -10.26 -28.17 -8.08
CA THR A 12 -10.72 -27.51 -9.32
C THR A 12 -11.46 -28.50 -10.23
N LEU A 13 -12.75 -28.24 -10.45
CA LEU A 13 -13.67 -29.12 -11.18
C LEU A 13 -14.24 -28.43 -12.42
N ALA A 14 -14.84 -29.22 -13.31
CA ALA A 14 -15.72 -28.68 -14.35
C ALA A 14 -16.95 -28.02 -13.71
N GLY A 15 -17.44 -26.92 -14.26
CA GLY A 15 -18.49 -26.10 -13.64
C GLY A 15 -19.78 -26.87 -13.31
N GLY A 16 -20.22 -27.76 -14.20
CA GLY A 16 -21.40 -28.61 -13.97
C GLY A 16 -21.21 -29.60 -12.82
N GLU A 17 -20.01 -30.15 -12.68
CA GLU A 17 -19.67 -31.04 -11.57
C GLU A 17 -19.58 -30.27 -10.25
N ALA A 18 -18.97 -29.09 -10.24
CA ALA A 18 -18.92 -28.22 -9.06
C ALA A 18 -20.33 -27.85 -8.58
N LEU A 19 -21.23 -27.48 -9.50
CA LEU A 19 -22.64 -27.20 -9.19
C LEU A 19 -23.36 -28.44 -8.62
N ALA A 20 -23.16 -29.60 -9.22
CA ALA A 20 -23.75 -30.85 -8.74
C ALA A 20 -23.27 -31.21 -7.33
N ARG A 21 -21.96 -31.10 -7.04
CA ARG A 21 -21.40 -31.33 -5.70
C ARG A 21 -21.91 -30.32 -4.67
N ALA A 22 -22.21 -29.09 -5.09
CA ALA A 22 -22.80 -28.05 -4.24
C ALA A 22 -24.32 -28.16 -4.07
N GLY A 23 -25.00 -29.07 -4.79
CA GLY A 23 -26.47 -29.19 -4.76
C GLY A 23 -27.21 -28.03 -5.46
N ILE A 24 -26.57 -27.37 -6.42
CA ILE A 24 -27.11 -26.19 -7.13
C ILE A 24 -27.50 -26.57 -8.55
N ALA A 25 -28.73 -26.29 -8.95
CA ALA A 25 -29.19 -26.53 -10.32
C ALA A 25 -28.57 -25.53 -11.31
N PRO A 26 -28.17 -25.95 -12.53
CA PRO A 26 -27.67 -25.02 -13.54
C PRO A 26 -28.74 -24.00 -13.99
N LEU A 27 -28.42 -22.71 -13.89
CA LEU A 27 -29.25 -21.63 -14.45
C LEU A 27 -29.34 -21.69 -15.99
N GLN A 28 -30.54 -21.50 -16.54
CA GLN A 28 -30.80 -21.20 -17.96
C GLN A 28 -30.97 -19.69 -18.14
N LEU A 29 -30.25 -19.11 -19.11
CA LEU A 29 -30.27 -17.66 -19.35
C LEU A 29 -31.44 -17.26 -20.25
N GLY A 30 -32.15 -16.20 -19.87
CA GLY A 30 -33.13 -15.49 -20.68
C GLY A 30 -32.55 -14.32 -21.47
N ALA A 31 -33.43 -13.45 -21.97
CA ALA A 31 -33.01 -12.22 -22.64
C ALA A 31 -32.30 -11.29 -21.64
N LYS A 32 -31.21 -10.64 -22.09
CA LYS A 32 -30.31 -9.75 -21.32
C LYS A 32 -29.48 -10.42 -20.21
N ASP A 33 -29.86 -11.57 -19.65
CA ASP A 33 -29.13 -12.22 -18.55
C ASP A 33 -27.63 -12.38 -18.82
N GLY A 34 -27.24 -12.78 -20.03
CA GLY A 34 -25.82 -12.92 -20.39
C GLY A 34 -25.05 -11.61 -20.30
N LEU A 35 -25.63 -10.50 -20.79
CA LEU A 35 -25.01 -9.17 -20.70
C LEU A 35 -25.01 -8.68 -19.26
N ALA A 36 -26.11 -8.84 -18.52
CA ALA A 36 -26.20 -8.44 -17.12
C ALA A 36 -25.18 -9.16 -16.22
N LEU A 37 -24.79 -10.38 -16.58
CA LEU A 37 -23.76 -11.15 -15.86
C LEU A 37 -22.32 -10.66 -16.10
N ILE A 38 -22.03 -10.10 -17.28
CA ILE A 38 -20.65 -9.77 -17.68
C ILE A 38 -20.38 -8.27 -17.83
N SER A 39 -21.40 -7.47 -18.09
CA SER A 39 -21.30 -6.02 -18.31
C SER A 39 -21.28 -5.28 -16.97
N ALA A 40 -20.25 -5.57 -16.18
CA ALA A 40 -20.00 -4.95 -14.90
C ALA A 40 -18.49 -4.90 -14.63
N ASN A 41 -18.04 -3.87 -13.92
CA ASN A 41 -16.65 -3.79 -13.44
C ASN A 41 -16.41 -4.63 -12.18
N ALA A 42 -17.24 -5.65 -11.91
CA ALA A 42 -17.25 -6.40 -10.65
C ALA A 42 -15.86 -6.96 -10.30
N VAL A 43 -15.06 -7.38 -11.29
CA VAL A 43 -13.68 -7.84 -11.09
C VAL A 43 -12.81 -6.73 -10.51
N SER A 44 -12.77 -5.56 -11.16
CA SER A 44 -11.95 -4.43 -10.71
C SER A 44 -12.43 -3.86 -9.38
N ILE A 45 -13.75 -3.79 -9.17
CA ILE A 45 -14.35 -3.25 -7.95
C ILE A 45 -14.08 -4.19 -6.77
N GLY A 46 -14.36 -5.49 -6.94
CA GLY A 46 -14.15 -6.49 -5.88
C GLY A 46 -12.68 -6.66 -5.53
N HIS A 47 -11.80 -6.74 -6.53
CA HIS A 47 -10.35 -6.77 -6.31
C HIS A 47 -9.87 -5.45 -5.65
N GLY A 48 -10.34 -4.31 -6.15
CA GLY A 48 -10.01 -3.00 -5.60
C GLY A 48 -10.38 -2.84 -4.13
N ALA A 49 -11.54 -3.36 -3.71
CA ALA A 49 -11.94 -3.36 -2.30
C ALA A 49 -10.95 -4.09 -1.38
N LEU A 50 -10.39 -5.22 -1.84
CA LEU A 50 -9.37 -5.94 -1.08
C LEU A 50 -8.04 -5.19 -1.07
N VAL A 51 -7.64 -4.61 -2.22
CA VAL A 51 -6.37 -3.89 -2.36
C VAL A 51 -6.35 -2.59 -1.55
N VAL A 52 -7.46 -1.83 -1.50
CA VAL A 52 -7.51 -0.58 -0.72
C VAL A 52 -7.48 -0.83 0.78
N ASP A 53 -8.12 -1.92 1.24
CA ASP A 53 -8.05 -2.38 2.62
C ASP A 53 -6.64 -2.88 2.98
N HIS A 54 -5.98 -3.60 2.08
CA HIS A 54 -4.56 -3.97 2.23
C HIS A 54 -3.66 -2.74 2.31
N ALA A 55 -3.86 -1.74 1.45
CA ALA A 55 -3.10 -0.50 1.47
C ALA A 55 -3.20 0.24 2.82
N ALA A 56 -4.37 0.24 3.45
CA ALA A 56 -4.57 0.83 4.77
C ALA A 56 -3.71 0.16 5.85
N ARG A 57 -3.64 -1.18 5.85
CA ARG A 57 -2.76 -1.94 6.74
C ARG A 57 -1.27 -1.67 6.47
N VAL A 58 -0.87 -1.63 5.20
CA VAL A 58 0.53 -1.35 4.84
C VAL A 58 0.94 0.06 5.27
N ALA A 59 0.03 1.05 5.24
CA ALA A 59 0.30 2.40 5.73
C ALA A 59 0.58 2.42 7.26
N GLU A 60 -0.08 1.57 8.05
CA GLU A 60 0.23 1.42 9.48
C GLU A 60 1.60 0.76 9.69
N VAL A 61 1.90 -0.32 8.95
CA VAL A 61 3.21 -0.99 8.99
C VAL A 61 4.34 -0.03 8.58
N ALA A 62 4.10 0.87 7.64
CA ALA A 62 5.08 1.87 7.21
C ALA A 62 5.44 2.83 8.35
N ASP A 63 4.46 3.30 9.13
CA ASP A 63 4.70 4.17 10.28
C ASP A 63 5.54 3.47 11.36
N VAL A 64 5.19 2.24 11.72
CA VAL A 64 5.95 1.45 12.71
C VAL A 64 7.38 1.20 12.24
N THR A 65 7.55 0.87 10.96
CA THR A 65 8.87 0.67 10.35
C THR A 65 9.71 1.94 10.41
N ALA A 66 9.14 3.08 10.02
CA ALA A 66 9.84 4.36 10.10
C ALA A 66 10.19 4.74 11.55
N ALA A 67 9.29 4.49 12.50
CA ALA A 67 9.52 4.74 13.92
C ALA A 67 10.68 3.92 14.47
N LEU A 68 10.74 2.62 14.16
CA LEU A 68 11.86 1.76 14.59
C LEU A 68 13.20 2.26 14.01
N SER A 69 13.22 2.65 12.74
CA SER A 69 14.41 3.27 12.13
C SER A 69 14.81 4.57 12.83
N MET A 70 13.82 5.41 13.19
CA MET A 70 14.04 6.66 13.91
C MET A 70 14.66 6.42 15.29
N GLU A 71 14.18 5.43 16.04
CA GLU A 71 14.76 5.02 17.32
C GLU A 71 16.15 4.41 17.17
N ALA A 72 16.38 3.60 16.14
CA ALA A 72 17.70 3.03 15.89
C ALA A 72 18.74 4.12 15.55
N THR A 73 18.32 5.19 14.86
CA THR A 73 19.21 6.28 14.46
C THR A 73 19.27 7.48 15.41
N GLY A 74 18.37 7.57 16.40
CA GLY A 74 18.34 8.69 17.34
C GLY A 74 17.70 9.97 16.76
N SER A 75 16.59 9.84 16.05
CA SER A 75 15.94 10.94 15.31
C SER A 75 15.20 11.95 16.21
N ASN A 76 14.88 13.10 15.63
CA ASN A 76 14.18 14.21 16.25
C ASN A 76 12.65 14.09 16.10
N LEU A 77 11.94 13.95 17.23
CA LEU A 77 10.48 13.81 17.27
C LEU A 77 9.71 15.13 17.21
N SER A 78 10.36 16.27 16.93
CA SER A 78 9.64 17.54 16.73
C SER A 78 8.73 17.53 15.50
N ILE A 79 9.00 16.66 14.52
CA ILE A 79 8.26 16.58 13.25
C ILE A 79 6.82 16.06 13.40
N ILE A 80 6.52 15.36 14.50
CA ILE A 80 5.20 14.78 14.80
C ILE A 80 4.41 15.59 15.83
N GLN A 81 4.93 16.75 16.25
CA GLN A 81 4.25 17.59 17.25
C GLN A 81 2.93 18.13 16.69
N PRO A 82 1.87 18.23 17.52
CA PRO A 82 0.57 18.75 17.08
C PRO A 82 0.66 20.08 16.35
N ALA A 83 1.48 21.03 16.84
CA ALA A 83 1.68 22.33 16.20
C ALA A 83 2.20 22.24 14.75
N VAL A 84 3.02 21.25 14.43
CA VAL A 84 3.54 21.03 13.06
C VAL A 84 2.41 20.54 12.15
N ALA A 85 1.57 19.64 12.64
CA ALA A 85 0.42 19.12 11.89
C ALA A 85 -0.66 20.19 11.71
N GLU A 86 -0.92 21.00 12.75
CA GLU A 86 -1.87 22.12 12.72
C GLU A 86 -1.45 23.23 11.74
N ALA A 87 -0.14 23.49 11.62
CA ALA A 87 0.38 24.49 10.68
C ALA A 87 0.13 24.13 9.20
N LYS A 88 -0.05 22.83 8.87
CA LYS A 88 -0.39 22.36 7.52
C LYS A 88 -1.35 21.17 7.62
N PRO A 89 -2.67 21.42 7.80
CA PRO A 89 -3.61 20.45 8.34
C PRO A 89 -4.21 19.52 7.27
N PHE A 90 -3.38 18.84 6.48
CA PHE A 90 -3.86 17.75 5.66
C PHE A 90 -4.30 16.59 6.56
N PRO A 91 -5.53 16.03 6.40
CA PRO A 91 -6.03 14.96 7.26
C PRO A 91 -5.09 13.76 7.35
N GLY A 92 -4.55 13.30 6.21
CA GLY A 92 -3.57 12.22 6.20
C GLY A 92 -2.29 12.54 6.99
N GLN A 93 -1.78 13.77 6.90
CA GLN A 93 -0.58 14.20 7.64
C GLN A 93 -0.84 14.22 9.16
N ILE A 94 -1.99 14.73 9.58
CA ILE A 94 -2.41 14.74 10.99
C ILE A 94 -2.52 13.30 11.50
N ALA A 95 -3.15 12.41 10.73
CA ALA A 95 -3.31 11.00 11.09
C ALA A 95 -1.96 10.28 11.24
N ALA A 96 -1.04 10.45 10.27
CA ALA A 96 0.31 9.87 10.35
C ALA A 96 1.10 10.41 11.55
N ALA A 97 1.07 11.73 11.78
CA ALA A 97 1.73 12.33 12.94
C ALA A 97 1.13 11.83 14.26
N SER A 98 -0.19 11.64 14.35
CA SER A 98 -0.83 11.10 15.54
C SER A 98 -0.43 9.66 15.80
N HIS A 99 -0.52 8.80 14.79
CA HIS A 99 -0.16 7.40 14.92
C HIS A 99 1.31 7.23 15.33
N LEU A 100 2.22 8.01 14.75
CA LEU A 100 3.63 8.01 15.17
C LEU A 100 3.81 8.41 16.63
N ARG A 101 3.08 9.43 17.12
CA ARG A 101 3.15 9.80 18.55
C ARG A 101 2.71 8.65 19.46
N ASP A 102 1.66 7.93 19.07
CA ASP A 102 1.17 6.78 19.83
C ASP A 102 2.22 5.66 19.83
N ILE A 103 2.87 5.40 18.69
CA ILE A 103 3.97 4.43 18.58
C ILE A 103 5.15 4.79 19.50
N PHE A 104 5.54 6.07 19.55
CA PHE A 104 6.67 6.53 20.38
C PHE A 104 6.34 6.67 21.88
N SER A 105 5.12 6.32 22.33
CA SER A 105 4.77 6.30 23.75
C SER A 105 5.82 5.50 24.55
N GLY A 106 6.44 6.10 25.57
CA GLY A 106 7.48 5.44 26.38
C GLY A 106 8.89 5.40 25.77
N SER A 107 9.08 5.87 24.54
CA SER A 107 10.38 5.88 23.86
C SER A 107 11.41 6.79 24.56
N TYR A 108 12.67 6.35 24.56
CA TYR A 108 13.81 7.16 25.01
C TYR A 108 13.94 8.49 24.24
N LEU A 109 13.45 8.55 23.00
CA LEU A 109 13.47 9.75 22.17
C LEU A 109 12.59 10.90 22.69
N LEU A 110 11.70 10.63 23.65
CA LEU A 110 10.92 11.65 24.36
C LEU A 110 11.75 12.38 25.43
N GLY A 111 12.92 11.84 25.80
CA GLY A 111 13.82 12.43 26.79
C GLY A 111 14.50 13.71 26.30
N PRO A 112 14.96 14.57 27.23
CA PRO A 112 15.75 15.75 26.87
C PRO A 112 17.06 15.32 26.19
N ASP A 113 17.46 16.07 25.15
CA ASP A 113 18.70 15.86 24.39
C ASP A 113 18.85 14.46 23.75
N ALA A 114 17.77 13.69 23.61
CA ALA A 114 17.79 12.35 23.02
C ALA A 114 18.04 12.37 21.49
N ALA A 115 17.61 13.44 20.81
CA ALA A 115 17.80 13.60 19.38
C ALA A 115 19.27 13.90 19.06
N ARG A 116 19.87 13.13 18.15
CA ARG A 116 21.27 13.32 17.72
C ARG A 116 21.47 14.55 16.84
N SER A 117 20.41 15.03 16.20
CA SER A 117 20.42 16.18 15.32
C SER A 117 19.20 17.07 15.54
N VAL A 118 19.37 18.38 15.33
CA VAL A 118 18.25 19.32 15.23
C VAL A 118 17.45 19.07 13.95
N GLN A 119 18.10 18.61 12.89
CA GLN A 119 17.47 18.32 11.61
C GLN A 119 17.97 16.99 11.07
N ASP A 120 17.08 15.99 11.04
CA ASP A 120 17.35 14.74 10.36
C ASP A 120 17.29 14.90 8.84
N ALA A 121 17.85 13.90 8.14
CA ALA A 121 17.66 13.75 6.71
C ALA A 121 16.16 13.71 6.36
N LEU A 122 15.82 14.15 5.14
CA LEU A 122 14.43 14.26 4.71
C LEU A 122 13.66 12.94 4.77
N SER A 123 14.34 11.81 4.57
CA SER A 123 13.77 10.46 4.67
C SER A 123 13.16 10.12 6.04
N PHE A 124 13.56 10.84 7.09
CA PHE A 124 12.94 10.82 8.41
C PHE A 124 12.03 12.05 8.61
N ARG A 125 12.53 13.24 8.27
CA ARG A 125 11.87 14.51 8.58
C ARG A 125 10.52 14.69 7.88
N VAL A 126 10.35 14.12 6.69
CA VAL A 126 9.11 14.25 5.89
C VAL A 126 8.19 13.03 5.96
N VAL A 127 8.44 12.10 6.90
CA VAL A 127 7.60 10.90 7.10
C VAL A 127 6.12 11.26 7.26
N PRO A 128 5.72 12.20 8.15
CA PRO A 128 4.30 12.53 8.32
C PRO A 128 3.64 13.02 7.03
N GLN A 129 4.37 13.73 6.18
CA GLN A 129 3.85 14.28 4.92
C GLN A 129 3.71 13.20 3.85
N ALA A 130 4.72 12.33 3.68
CA ALA A 130 4.69 11.28 2.66
C ALA A 130 3.71 10.15 3.04
N HIS A 131 3.77 9.67 4.28
CA HIS A 131 2.85 8.66 4.79
C HIS A 131 1.43 9.23 4.88
N GLY A 132 1.31 10.51 5.22
CA GLY A 132 0.03 11.22 5.18
C GLY A 132 -0.56 11.33 3.78
N ALA A 133 0.26 11.59 2.75
CA ALA A 133 -0.21 11.58 1.37
C ALA A 133 -0.73 10.21 0.95
N LEU A 134 -0.06 9.12 1.34
CA LEU A 134 -0.56 7.76 1.12
C LEU A 134 -1.95 7.56 1.75
N ARG A 135 -2.13 7.95 3.02
CA ARG A 135 -3.43 7.88 3.72
C ARG A 135 -4.52 8.71 3.03
N GLU A 136 -4.20 9.89 2.53
CA GLU A 136 -5.13 10.76 1.81
C GLU A 136 -5.65 10.09 0.52
N PHE A 137 -4.74 9.51 -0.28
CA PHE A 137 -5.11 8.85 -1.53
C PHE A 137 -5.79 7.49 -1.30
N ILE A 138 -5.42 6.75 -0.25
CA ILE A 138 -6.16 5.56 0.19
C ILE A 138 -7.59 5.95 0.56
N ALA A 139 -7.79 7.01 1.34
CA ALA A 139 -9.13 7.47 1.72
C ALA A 139 -9.97 7.90 0.51
N PHE A 140 -9.35 8.55 -0.48
CA PHE A 140 -10.03 8.86 -1.75
C PHE A 140 -10.40 7.59 -2.53
N CYS A 141 -9.47 6.65 -2.65
CA CYS A 141 -9.67 5.38 -3.34
C CYS A 141 -10.77 4.54 -2.68
N HIS A 142 -10.79 4.49 -1.34
CA HIS A 142 -11.83 3.82 -0.57
C HIS A 142 -13.22 4.37 -0.91
N ARG A 143 -13.39 5.69 -0.92
CA ARG A 143 -14.67 6.31 -1.31
C ARG A 143 -15.06 5.98 -2.75
N ALA A 144 -14.09 5.97 -3.67
CA ALA A 144 -14.36 5.61 -5.07
C ALA A 144 -14.84 4.15 -5.18
N VAL A 145 -14.20 3.22 -4.46
CA VAL A 145 -14.62 1.82 -4.39
C VAL A 145 -16.00 1.67 -3.76
N GLU A 146 -16.29 2.38 -2.66
CA GLU A 146 -17.61 2.34 -2.01
C GLU A 146 -18.72 2.83 -2.94
N ILE A 147 -18.48 3.90 -3.71
CA ILE A 147 -19.46 4.40 -4.67
C ILE A 147 -19.71 3.34 -5.75
N GLU A 148 -18.67 2.77 -6.34
CA GLU A 148 -18.79 1.74 -7.39
C GLU A 148 -19.48 0.47 -6.89
N LEU A 149 -19.16 0.00 -5.68
CA LEU A 149 -19.82 -1.15 -5.04
C LEU A 149 -21.34 -0.96 -4.90
N ASN A 150 -21.78 0.28 -4.70
CA ASN A 150 -23.18 0.63 -4.48
C ASN A 150 -23.86 1.26 -5.71
N SER A 151 -23.24 1.15 -6.89
CA SER A 151 -23.73 1.77 -8.13
C SER A 151 -24.41 0.79 -9.08
N ALA A 152 -25.36 1.29 -9.88
CA ALA A 152 -25.95 0.56 -11.00
C ALA A 152 -25.17 0.83 -12.28
N SER A 153 -24.09 0.05 -12.48
CA SER A 153 -23.13 0.24 -13.58
C SER A 153 -23.53 -0.45 -14.91
N ASP A 154 -24.80 -0.84 -15.07
CA ASP A 154 -25.29 -1.56 -16.24
C ASP A 154 -25.66 -0.60 -17.40
N ASN A 155 -25.52 -1.09 -18.63
CA ASN A 155 -26.02 -0.42 -19.82
C ASN A 155 -26.74 -1.42 -20.76
N PRO A 156 -28.01 -1.15 -21.13
CA PRO A 156 -28.80 0.04 -20.78
C PRO A 156 -29.40 -0.05 -19.37
N LEU A 157 -29.54 1.12 -18.73
CA LEU A 157 -30.17 1.28 -17.43
C LEU A 157 -31.70 1.16 -17.59
N VAL A 158 -32.32 0.31 -16.80
CA VAL A 158 -33.78 0.19 -16.73
C VAL A 158 -34.27 1.01 -15.54
N SER A 159 -35.14 1.99 -15.78
CA SER A 159 -35.83 2.76 -14.73
C SER A 159 -37.27 2.26 -14.61
N PRO A 160 -37.61 1.50 -13.56
CA PRO A 160 -38.97 1.03 -13.34
C PRO A 160 -39.95 2.17 -13.07
N GLU A 161 -39.49 3.21 -12.37
CA GLU A 161 -40.28 4.40 -12.03
C GLU A 161 -40.70 5.16 -13.30
N GLU A 162 -39.74 5.43 -14.19
CA GLU A 162 -40.01 6.13 -15.46
C GLU A 162 -40.56 5.21 -16.54
N ARG A 163 -40.59 3.89 -16.29
CA ARG A 163 -40.96 2.85 -17.24
C ARG A 163 -40.17 2.98 -18.56
N ALA A 164 -38.88 3.28 -18.42
CA ALA A 164 -38.00 3.64 -19.51
C ALA A 164 -36.67 2.87 -19.47
N VAL A 165 -35.99 2.84 -20.62
CA VAL A 165 -34.67 2.23 -20.80
C VAL A 165 -33.74 3.31 -21.35
N PHE A 166 -32.64 3.56 -20.66
CA PHE A 166 -31.69 4.62 -20.97
C PHE A 166 -30.33 4.06 -21.39
N SER A 167 -29.88 4.47 -22.59
CA SER A 167 -28.48 4.32 -22.99
C SER A 167 -27.61 5.26 -22.15
N ASN A 168 -26.53 4.74 -21.58
CA ASN A 168 -25.66 5.49 -20.66
C ASN A 168 -24.24 4.89 -20.61
N GLY A 169 -23.34 5.56 -19.88
CA GLY A 169 -21.94 5.17 -19.68
C GLY A 169 -21.58 4.78 -18.24
N ASN A 170 -22.55 4.39 -17.40
CA ASN A 170 -22.31 4.08 -15.99
C ASN A 170 -21.38 2.88 -15.77
N PHE A 171 -21.13 2.06 -16.80
CA PHE A 171 -20.10 1.03 -16.80
C PHE A 171 -18.67 1.60 -16.80
N GLN A 172 -18.47 2.92 -16.83
CA GLN A 172 -17.12 3.50 -16.85
C GLN A 172 -16.57 3.81 -15.44
N ALA A 173 -15.62 3.00 -14.97
CA ALA A 173 -15.01 3.11 -13.65
C ALA A 173 -13.76 4.02 -13.61
N VAL A 174 -13.81 5.19 -14.28
CA VAL A 174 -12.63 6.07 -14.44
C VAL A 174 -12.14 6.66 -13.11
N VAL A 175 -13.04 7.05 -12.21
CA VAL A 175 -12.67 7.60 -10.90
C VAL A 175 -11.93 6.55 -10.08
N LEU A 176 -12.44 5.31 -10.06
CA LEU A 176 -11.79 4.19 -9.39
C LEU A 176 -10.40 3.91 -9.97
N ALA A 177 -10.28 3.82 -11.29
CA ALA A 177 -9.02 3.49 -11.94
C ALA A 177 -7.93 4.56 -11.70
N VAL A 178 -8.29 5.84 -11.81
CA VAL A 178 -7.38 6.96 -11.55
C VAL A 178 -7.01 7.05 -10.07
N ALA A 179 -7.93 6.69 -9.15
CA ALA A 179 -7.63 6.62 -7.72
C ALA A 179 -6.53 5.60 -7.43
N PHE A 180 -6.58 4.42 -8.02
CA PHE A 180 -5.53 3.41 -7.88
C PHE A 180 -4.19 3.87 -8.47
N ASP A 181 -4.20 4.57 -9.62
CA ASP A 181 -2.99 5.20 -10.16
C ASP A 181 -2.37 6.20 -9.18
N ALA A 182 -3.19 7.04 -8.53
CA ALA A 182 -2.72 8.00 -7.53
C ALA A 182 -2.15 7.31 -6.27
N VAL A 183 -2.80 6.25 -5.79
CA VAL A 183 -2.30 5.44 -4.66
C VAL A 183 -0.91 4.87 -4.99
N ARG A 184 -0.68 4.34 -6.20
CA ARG A 184 0.64 3.80 -6.59
C ARG A 184 1.76 4.84 -6.54
N VAL A 185 1.48 6.07 -6.96
CA VAL A 185 2.47 7.16 -6.85
C VAL A 185 2.80 7.43 -5.38
N ALA A 186 1.79 7.43 -4.50
CA ALA A 186 2.00 7.62 -3.06
C ALA A 186 2.78 6.45 -2.42
N ILE A 187 2.50 5.20 -2.79
CA ILE A 187 3.27 4.02 -2.38
C ILE A 187 4.74 4.18 -2.78
N ALA A 188 5.02 4.60 -4.02
CA ALA A 188 6.39 4.81 -4.49
C ALA A 188 7.14 5.90 -3.69
N HIS A 189 6.45 6.94 -3.22
CA HIS A 189 7.05 7.95 -2.32
C HIS A 189 7.40 7.38 -0.95
N VAL A 190 6.54 6.53 -0.36
CA VAL A 190 6.85 5.85 0.91
C VAL A 190 8.03 4.89 0.73
N GLY A 191 8.05 4.10 -0.35
CA GLY A 191 9.16 3.22 -0.69
C GLY A 191 10.47 3.99 -0.92
N GLN A 192 10.40 5.19 -1.51
CA GLN A 192 11.57 6.07 -1.66
C GLN A 192 12.11 6.52 -0.30
N LEU A 193 11.25 6.89 0.65
CA LEU A 193 11.73 7.25 1.99
C LEU A 193 12.37 6.03 2.68
N SER A 194 11.76 4.85 2.57
CA SER A 194 12.28 3.60 3.13
C SER A 194 13.67 3.26 2.58
N GLU A 195 13.86 3.30 1.25
CA GLU A 195 15.16 3.07 0.61
C GLU A 195 16.24 4.06 1.07
N ARG A 196 15.86 5.32 1.28
CA ARG A 196 16.78 6.34 1.82
C ARG A 196 17.13 6.08 3.29
N ARG A 197 16.17 5.64 4.12
CA ARG A 197 16.44 5.26 5.52
C ARG A 197 17.31 4.01 5.62
N LEU A 198 17.13 3.03 4.73
CA LEU A 198 18.05 1.89 4.61
C LEU A 198 19.51 2.35 4.43
N SER A 199 19.76 3.40 3.66
CA SER A 199 21.11 4.00 3.50
C SER A 199 21.68 4.55 4.80
N HIS A 200 20.88 5.27 5.58
CA HIS A 200 21.32 5.77 6.89
C HIS A 200 21.56 4.66 7.91
N LEU A 201 20.70 3.63 7.93
CA LEU A 201 20.88 2.46 8.80
C LEU A 201 22.17 1.72 8.45
N TRP A 202 22.45 1.54 7.16
CA TRP A 202 23.68 0.92 6.68
C TRP A 202 24.92 1.69 7.15
N GLU A 203 24.95 3.01 6.93
CA GLU A 203 26.05 3.87 7.39
C GLU A 203 26.25 3.77 8.91
N ALA A 204 25.16 3.77 9.68
CA ALA A 204 25.20 3.64 11.13
C ALA A 204 25.72 2.28 11.59
N ILE A 205 25.34 1.18 10.95
CA ILE A 205 25.84 -0.17 11.26
C ILE A 205 27.36 -0.22 11.11
N PHE A 206 27.90 0.24 9.98
CA PHE A 206 29.35 0.21 9.75
C PHE A 206 30.11 1.12 10.72
N ALA A 207 29.55 2.29 11.06
CA ALA A 207 30.13 3.16 12.07
C ALA A 207 30.20 2.47 13.45
N GLN A 208 29.15 1.76 13.85
CA GLN A 208 29.13 1.01 15.11
C GLN A 208 30.10 -0.17 15.10
N MET A 209 30.17 -0.94 14.00
CA MET A 209 31.12 -2.04 13.87
C MET A 209 32.58 -1.56 13.98
N ALA A 210 32.93 -0.45 13.31
CA ALA A 210 34.26 0.13 13.40
C ALA A 210 34.59 0.62 14.83
N ALA A 211 33.62 1.21 15.53
CA ALA A 211 33.80 1.61 16.93
C ALA A 211 33.98 0.39 17.85
N ALA A 212 33.23 -0.69 17.62
CA ALA A 212 33.32 -1.92 18.40
C ALA A 212 34.63 -2.68 18.17
N GLU A 213 35.18 -2.67 16.94
CA GLU A 213 36.48 -3.28 16.62
C GLU A 213 37.64 -2.55 17.33
N LEU A 214 37.53 -1.24 17.52
CA LEU A 214 38.50 -0.46 18.32
C LEU A 214 38.42 -0.76 19.83
N LEU A 215 37.29 -1.30 20.31
CA LEU A 215 36.99 -1.47 21.74
C LEU A 215 36.91 -2.93 22.20
N SER A 216 36.75 -3.90 21.29
CA SER A 216 36.50 -5.31 21.62
C SER A 216 37.02 -6.27 20.54
N THR A 217 37.26 -7.53 20.93
CA THR A 217 37.68 -8.63 20.03
C THR A 217 36.57 -9.65 19.75
N ASN A 218 35.32 -9.36 20.12
CA ASN A 218 34.21 -10.30 19.94
C ASN A 218 33.64 -10.20 18.52
N GLU A 219 33.28 -11.34 17.94
CA GLU A 219 32.57 -11.37 16.66
C GLU A 219 31.20 -10.68 16.80
N PRO A 220 30.80 -9.86 15.82
CA PRO A 220 29.48 -9.22 15.82
C PRO A 220 28.36 -10.27 15.73
N PRO A 221 27.16 -9.97 16.24
CA PRO A 221 26.00 -10.84 16.07
C PRO A 221 25.64 -10.99 14.57
N PRO A 222 24.86 -12.02 14.19
CA PRO A 222 24.37 -12.15 12.82
C PRO A 222 23.56 -10.92 12.39
N LEU A 223 23.95 -10.29 11.27
CA LEU A 223 23.29 -9.10 10.72
C LEU A 223 22.52 -9.49 9.44
N PHE A 224 21.31 -10.04 9.60
CA PHE A 224 20.54 -10.60 8.50
C PHE A 224 19.95 -9.52 7.58
N GLY A 225 19.51 -8.40 8.14
CA GLY A 225 18.98 -7.28 7.37
C GLY A 225 20.04 -6.68 6.45
N LEU A 226 21.29 -6.62 6.91
CA LEU A 226 22.43 -6.14 6.13
C LEU A 226 22.57 -6.89 4.79
N GLN A 227 22.37 -8.21 4.80
CA GLN A 227 22.51 -9.02 3.59
C GLN A 227 21.40 -8.77 2.55
N LEU A 228 20.26 -8.23 2.97
CA LEU A 228 19.07 -8.02 2.13
C LEU A 228 18.99 -6.61 1.51
N ARG A 229 20.00 -5.76 1.69
CA ARG A 229 20.01 -4.41 1.09
C ARG A 229 19.94 -4.43 -0.43
N TYR A 230 20.67 -5.34 -1.08
CA TYR A 230 20.69 -5.42 -2.54
C TYR A 230 19.34 -5.82 -3.14
N PRO A 231 18.64 -6.88 -2.65
CA PRO A 231 17.29 -7.15 -3.12
C PRO A 231 16.33 -6.00 -2.81
N ALA A 232 16.45 -5.30 -1.68
CA ALA A 232 15.66 -4.10 -1.42
C ALA A 232 15.88 -2.99 -2.48
N ALA A 233 17.12 -2.71 -2.89
CA ALA A 233 17.40 -1.74 -3.95
C ALA A 233 16.80 -2.14 -5.31
N ALA A 234 16.75 -3.45 -5.60
CA ALA A 234 16.08 -3.97 -6.79
C ALA A 234 14.55 -3.82 -6.68
N ALA A 235 13.95 -4.20 -5.56
CA ALA A 235 12.52 -4.05 -5.29
C ALA A 235 12.06 -2.59 -5.42
N PHE A 236 12.82 -1.62 -4.88
CA PHE A 236 12.52 -0.20 -5.06
C PHE A 236 12.59 0.24 -6.52
N SER A 237 13.50 -0.33 -7.31
CA SER A 237 13.61 -0.01 -8.74
C SER A 237 12.37 -0.46 -9.52
N GLU A 238 11.84 -1.64 -9.20
CA GLU A 238 10.58 -2.15 -9.76
C GLU A 238 9.37 -1.36 -9.27
N LEU A 239 9.31 -1.04 -7.98
CA LEU A 239 8.24 -0.24 -7.37
C LEU A 239 8.04 1.10 -8.10
N LYS A 240 9.14 1.78 -8.44
CA LYS A 240 9.08 3.05 -9.20
C LYS A 240 8.44 2.88 -10.58
N GLN A 241 8.67 1.75 -11.27
CA GLN A 241 8.10 1.51 -12.59
C GLN A 241 6.59 1.26 -12.50
N LEU A 242 6.11 0.64 -11.42
CA LEU A 242 4.68 0.41 -11.19
C LEU A 242 3.87 1.71 -11.02
N ALA A 243 4.52 2.81 -10.62
CA ALA A 243 3.89 4.13 -10.50
C ALA A 243 3.47 4.75 -11.85
N ALA A 244 3.92 4.22 -12.98
CA ALA A 244 3.47 4.69 -14.29
C ALA A 244 1.94 4.50 -14.45
N PRO A 245 1.20 5.54 -14.91
CA PRO A 245 -0.24 5.47 -15.07
C PRO A 245 -0.65 4.33 -15.99
N ALA A 246 -1.54 3.46 -15.52
CA ALA A 246 -2.10 2.37 -16.32
C ALA A 246 -3.30 2.85 -17.14
N THR A 247 -3.97 3.91 -16.67
CA THR A 247 -5.23 4.40 -17.25
C THR A 247 -5.06 5.14 -18.57
N LEU A 248 -3.84 5.43 -19.00
CA LEU A 248 -3.55 6.20 -20.21
C LEU A 248 -3.19 5.35 -21.43
N ASP A 249 -3.01 4.03 -21.25
CA ASP A 249 -2.53 3.13 -22.28
C ASP A 249 -3.60 2.10 -22.68
N THR A 250 -4.70 2.59 -23.26
CA THR A 250 -5.79 1.75 -23.76
C THR A 250 -6.08 2.03 -25.23
N PRO A 251 -6.03 1.02 -26.12
CA PRO A 251 -6.38 1.20 -27.52
C PRO A 251 -7.90 1.22 -27.73
N PRO A 252 -8.39 1.82 -28.83
CA PRO A 252 -9.78 1.68 -29.23
C PRO A 252 -10.08 0.25 -29.68
N LEU A 253 -11.30 -0.21 -29.41
CA LEU A 253 -11.82 -1.54 -29.76
C LEU A 253 -13.13 -1.41 -30.54
N ASP A 254 -13.63 -2.56 -30.99
CA ASP A 254 -14.91 -2.72 -31.70
C ASP A 254 -15.16 -1.68 -32.80
N MET A 255 -14.25 -1.62 -33.78
CA MET A 255 -14.34 -0.67 -34.90
C MET A 255 -14.45 0.81 -34.46
N SER A 256 -13.80 1.15 -33.34
CA SER A 256 -13.83 2.47 -32.70
C SER A 256 -15.17 2.88 -32.11
N VAL A 257 -16.08 1.92 -31.87
CA VAL A 257 -17.24 2.15 -31.01
C VAL A 257 -16.82 2.20 -29.54
N GLU A 258 -15.86 1.35 -29.15
CA GLU A 258 -15.25 1.34 -27.83
C GLU A 258 -13.92 2.12 -27.86
N ASP A 259 -13.99 3.44 -27.98
CA ASP A 259 -12.83 4.32 -28.18
C ASP A 259 -12.24 4.91 -26.88
N HIS A 260 -12.75 4.52 -25.72
CA HIS A 260 -12.23 4.90 -24.41
C HIS A 260 -12.26 3.74 -23.41
N GLY A 261 -11.11 3.46 -22.78
CA GLY A 261 -10.97 2.49 -21.70
C GLY A 261 -10.20 3.06 -20.52
N THR A 262 -10.27 2.41 -19.36
CA THR A 262 -9.58 2.86 -18.14
C THR A 262 -8.49 1.92 -17.68
N ALA A 263 -8.40 0.71 -18.24
CA ALA A 263 -7.52 -0.34 -17.76
C ALA A 263 -7.66 -0.59 -16.24
N ALA A 264 -8.86 -0.41 -15.65
CA ALA A 264 -9.09 -0.57 -14.22
C ALA A 264 -8.56 -1.91 -13.64
N PRO A 265 -8.75 -3.08 -14.31
CA PRO A 265 -8.16 -4.33 -13.82
C PRO A 265 -6.63 -4.32 -13.75
N LEU A 266 -5.96 -3.62 -14.67
CA LEU A 266 -4.51 -3.49 -14.68
C LEU A 266 -4.05 -2.51 -13.59
N SER A 267 -4.75 -1.38 -13.44
CA SER A 267 -4.46 -0.39 -12.41
C SER A 267 -4.54 -1.00 -10.99
N VAL A 268 -5.60 -1.73 -10.68
CA VAL A 268 -5.75 -2.41 -9.38
C VAL A 268 -4.63 -3.42 -9.15
N ARG A 269 -4.36 -4.30 -10.13
CA ARG A 269 -3.30 -5.32 -10.04
C ARG A 269 -1.90 -4.73 -9.86
N LYS A 270 -1.57 -3.67 -10.61
CA LYS A 270 -0.28 -2.96 -10.42
C LYS A 270 -0.19 -2.34 -9.03
N THR A 271 -1.32 -2.00 -8.41
CA THR A 271 -1.33 -1.41 -7.06
C THR A 271 -1.08 -2.45 -6.00
N GLU A 272 -1.71 -3.62 -6.13
CA GLU A 272 -1.41 -4.79 -5.29
C GLU A 272 0.08 -5.18 -5.37
N GLN A 273 0.63 -5.30 -6.58
CA GLN A 273 2.07 -5.58 -6.78
C GLN A 273 2.98 -4.49 -6.16
N ALA A 274 2.55 -3.22 -6.20
CA ALA A 274 3.29 -2.13 -5.59
C ALA A 274 3.27 -2.21 -4.06
N LEU A 275 2.16 -2.67 -3.46
CA LEU A 275 2.07 -2.92 -2.02
C LEU A 275 2.98 -4.08 -1.60
N GLU A 276 2.97 -5.20 -2.34
CA GLU A 276 3.84 -6.35 -2.07
C GLU A 276 5.33 -5.94 -2.06
N LEU A 277 5.77 -5.19 -3.06
CA LEU A 277 7.15 -4.67 -3.12
C LEU A 277 7.45 -3.66 -2.00
N LEU A 278 6.46 -2.85 -1.59
CA LEU A 278 6.63 -1.95 -0.44
C LEU A 278 6.77 -2.76 0.86
N GLU A 279 5.99 -3.82 1.05
CA GLU A 279 6.08 -4.69 2.21
C GLU A 279 7.47 -5.35 2.31
N ASP A 280 8.02 -5.82 1.19
CA ASP A 280 9.39 -6.33 1.13
C ASP A 280 10.43 -5.28 1.55
N LEU A 281 10.30 -4.03 1.04
CA LEU A 281 11.18 -2.93 1.44
C LEU A 281 11.09 -2.63 2.94
N LEU A 282 9.87 -2.54 3.47
CA LEU A 282 9.63 -2.25 4.88
C LEU A 282 10.14 -3.38 5.78
N ALA A 283 10.00 -4.63 5.37
CA ALA A 283 10.54 -5.78 6.08
C ALA A 283 12.07 -5.70 6.18
N VAL A 284 12.75 -5.42 5.07
CA VAL A 284 14.21 -5.24 5.07
C VAL A 284 14.63 -4.03 5.91
N GLU A 285 13.88 -2.93 5.88
CA GLU A 285 14.15 -1.76 6.72
C GLU A 285 14.06 -2.09 8.21
N ARG A 286 13.01 -2.80 8.65
CA ARG A 286 12.89 -3.25 10.05
C ARG A 286 14.04 -4.17 10.45
N MET A 287 14.41 -5.12 9.60
CA MET A 287 15.54 -6.02 9.88
C MET A 287 16.84 -5.24 10.04
N LEU A 288 17.07 -4.23 9.19
CA LEU A 288 18.28 -3.41 9.26
C LEU A 288 18.28 -2.48 10.49
N ALA A 289 17.12 -1.97 10.90
CA ALA A 289 16.98 -1.22 12.14
C ALA A 289 17.25 -2.11 13.36
N HIS A 290 16.77 -3.35 13.35
CA HIS A 290 17.06 -4.35 14.37
C HIS A 290 18.55 -4.73 14.44
N ASP A 291 19.20 -4.93 13.29
CA ASP A 291 20.64 -5.17 13.20
C ASP A 291 21.42 -4.04 13.88
N LEU A 292 21.06 -2.78 13.61
CA LEU A 292 21.68 -1.62 14.26
C LEU A 292 21.46 -1.60 15.77
N LEU A 293 20.23 -1.81 16.23
CA LEU A 293 19.90 -1.83 17.67
C LEU A 293 20.66 -2.93 18.41
N SER A 294 20.89 -4.08 17.77
CA SER A 294 21.63 -5.21 18.35
C SER A 294 23.14 -4.95 18.49
N LEU A 295 23.67 -3.95 17.78
CA LEU A 295 25.06 -3.52 17.89
C LEU A 295 25.28 -2.43 18.95
N LEU A 296 24.21 -1.85 19.51
CA LEU A 296 24.34 -0.80 20.51
C LEU A 296 24.87 -1.36 21.85
N PRO A 297 25.73 -0.63 22.58
CA PRO A 297 26.28 -1.08 23.86
C PRO A 297 25.21 -1.36 24.95
N SER A 298 24.06 -0.72 24.84
CA SER A 298 22.92 -0.88 25.73
C SER A 298 21.62 -0.80 24.92
N SER A 299 20.66 -1.67 25.23
CA SER A 299 19.33 -1.62 24.63
C SER A 299 18.58 -0.37 25.11
N PRO A 300 18.21 0.56 24.22
CA PRO A 300 17.39 1.71 24.59
C PRO A 300 15.97 1.28 24.94
N ALA A 301 15.27 2.08 25.76
CA ALA A 301 13.84 1.92 25.96
C ALA A 301 13.10 2.38 24.69
N LEU A 302 12.59 1.43 23.91
CA LEU A 302 11.80 1.71 22.71
C LEU A 302 10.36 2.12 23.08
N GLY A 303 9.66 2.70 22.12
CA GLY A 303 8.24 3.00 22.24
C GLY A 303 7.39 1.74 22.36
N GLU A 304 6.19 1.86 22.92
CA GLU A 304 5.26 0.74 23.11
C GLU A 304 4.81 0.10 21.78
N GLY A 305 4.89 0.86 20.67
CA GLY A 305 4.52 0.39 19.33
C GLY A 305 5.66 -0.20 18.50
N THR A 306 6.91 -0.13 18.96
CA THR A 306 8.12 -0.59 18.24
C THR A 306 8.77 -1.81 18.89
#